data_AF-A0A1Y1Z7R8-F1
#
_entry.id   AF-A0A1Y1Z7R8-F1
#
_cell.length_a   1.000
_cell.length_b   1.000
_cell.length_c   1.000
_cell.angle_alpha   90.00
_cell.angle_beta   90.00
_cell.angle_gamma   90.00
#
_symmetry.space_group_name_H-M   'P 1'
#
loop_
_entity.id
_entity.type
_entity.pdbx_description
1 polymer ?
#
loop_
_entity_poly.entity_id
_entity_poly.type
_entity_poly.pdbx_seq_one_letter_code
_entity_poly.pdbx_strand_id
1 'polypeptide(L)'
;MILQEERKERATASTAAYWLAMRDHAYRLFSALHSLWPQSCCVHKHNVNLRVDPPISDEFHESLAITRLCFSLEKEGSDPIGKNVTMHSSPALETNLSLQKKKARFDLPASSESGSSFKCPETRKIQNLCVVLAQRHHKPCLGYIHVQQWHYHAHQTRECPHSGNLIPLRAFSVGRNRAGIAPRERCLYSIMLASAVMQLFDTPWLATNWSLDDIFVDSKDIDGQLYVSKSFGEDSLASTRTRKINAFVKNQMIFALGVALLELSYGKDIMSFLEPEDLDDSNQRNALTVYFIADRLTKEIQRIEMPRFARAVSKCICPASDTYDFDLTNEGYRHRFYVDVVQPLQQEYETLFPSVSPYRAGV
;
A
#
# COMPACT_ATOMS: atom_id res chain seq x y z
N MET A 1 0.54 -36.69 -6.95
CA MET A 1 1.77 -35.88 -6.93
C MET A 1 1.77 -34.81 -8.03
N ILE A 2 1.72 -35.18 -9.32
CA ILE A 2 1.68 -34.23 -10.46
C ILE A 2 0.57 -33.18 -10.33
N LEU A 3 -0.68 -33.61 -10.06
CA LEU A 3 -1.81 -32.69 -9.89
C LEU A 3 -1.68 -31.72 -8.70
N GLN A 4 -0.93 -32.09 -7.65
CA GLN A 4 -0.70 -31.20 -6.52
C GLN A 4 0.38 -30.16 -6.85
N GLU A 5 1.38 -30.55 -7.65
CA GLU A 5 2.41 -29.65 -8.14
C GLU A 5 1.83 -28.63 -9.11
N GLU A 6 1.04 -29.08 -10.10
CA GLU A 6 0.35 -28.18 -11.03
C GLU A 6 -0.59 -27.20 -10.31
N ARG A 7 -1.24 -27.62 -9.22
CA ARG A 7 -2.08 -26.72 -8.41
C ARG A 7 -1.25 -25.67 -7.68
N LYS A 8 -0.09 -26.04 -7.13
CA LYS A 8 0.82 -25.10 -6.47
C LYS A 8 1.38 -24.11 -7.46
N GLU A 9 1.85 -24.57 -8.62
CA GLU A 9 2.36 -23.71 -9.69
C GLU A 9 1.31 -22.70 -10.16
N ARG A 10 0.06 -23.14 -10.37
CA ARG A 10 -1.06 -22.24 -10.72
C ARG A 10 -1.36 -21.22 -9.62
N ALA A 11 -1.34 -21.64 -8.36
CA ALA A 11 -1.57 -20.74 -7.24
C ALA A 11 -0.46 -19.68 -7.13
N THR A 12 0.81 -20.10 -7.26
CA THR A 12 1.98 -19.22 -7.30
C THR A 12 1.87 -18.20 -8.44
N ALA A 13 1.56 -18.66 -9.65
CA ALA A 13 1.39 -17.79 -10.82
C ALA A 13 0.24 -16.78 -10.62
N SER A 14 -0.88 -17.22 -10.04
CA SER A 14 -2.02 -16.35 -9.74
C SER A 14 -1.66 -15.25 -8.74
N THR A 15 -1.02 -15.60 -7.62
CA THR A 15 -0.57 -14.62 -6.62
C THR A 15 0.46 -13.66 -7.20
N ALA A 16 1.43 -14.16 -7.97
CA ALA A 16 2.44 -13.31 -8.59
C ALA A 16 1.84 -12.32 -9.60
N ALA A 17 0.87 -12.76 -10.40
CA ALA A 17 0.14 -11.92 -11.36
C ALA A 17 -0.72 -10.87 -10.65
N TYR A 18 -1.37 -11.23 -9.55
CA TYR A 18 -2.16 -10.30 -8.74
C TYR A 18 -1.33 -9.11 -8.25
N TRP A 19 -0.22 -9.37 -7.57
CA TRP A 19 0.60 -8.29 -7.00
C TRP A 19 1.20 -7.40 -8.08
N LEU A 20 1.61 -7.98 -9.22
CA LEU A 20 2.10 -7.20 -10.36
C LEU A 20 0.99 -6.32 -10.95
N ALA A 21 -0.23 -6.85 -11.08
CA ALA A 21 -1.37 -6.07 -11.54
C ALA A 21 -1.71 -4.90 -10.60
N MET A 22 -1.62 -5.11 -9.28
CA MET A 22 -1.81 -4.05 -8.28
C MET A 22 -0.73 -2.97 -8.40
N ARG A 23 0.53 -3.38 -8.57
CA ARG A 23 1.66 -2.47 -8.81
C ARG A 23 1.46 -1.63 -10.06
N ASP A 24 1.15 -2.26 -11.18
CA ASP A 24 0.98 -1.58 -12.45
C ASP A 24 -0.23 -0.63 -12.39
N HIS A 25 -1.30 -1.03 -11.70
CA HIS A 25 -2.45 -0.17 -11.46
C HIS A 25 -2.09 1.07 -10.63
N ALA A 26 -1.32 0.91 -9.54
CA ALA A 26 -0.86 2.03 -8.73
C ALA A 26 0.04 2.99 -9.52
N TYR A 27 0.94 2.47 -10.34
CA TYR A 27 1.80 3.26 -11.22
C TYR A 27 1.00 4.04 -12.27
N ARG A 28 0.07 3.37 -12.96
CA ARG A 28 -0.81 4.02 -13.95
C ARG A 28 -1.67 5.10 -13.31
N LEU A 29 -2.24 4.83 -12.13
CA LEU A 29 -3.03 5.80 -11.39
C LEU A 29 -2.17 7.01 -10.97
N PHE A 30 -0.94 6.80 -10.50
CA PHE A 30 -0.03 7.91 -10.20
C PHE A 30 0.20 8.79 -11.43
N SER A 31 0.54 8.17 -12.55
CA SER A 31 0.79 8.86 -13.82
C SER A 31 -0.43 9.64 -14.29
N ALA A 32 -1.62 9.04 -14.14
CA ALA A 32 -2.91 9.66 -14.43
C ALA A 32 -3.12 10.93 -13.60
N LEU A 33 -2.98 10.82 -12.28
CA LEU A 33 -3.15 11.95 -11.36
C LEU A 33 -2.13 13.05 -11.66
N HIS A 34 -0.85 12.68 -11.82
CA HIS A 34 0.23 13.61 -12.13
C HIS A 34 -0.06 14.44 -13.40
N SER A 35 -0.61 13.82 -14.44
CA SER A 35 -0.94 14.50 -15.70
C SER A 35 -2.12 15.48 -15.62
N LEU A 36 -2.97 15.37 -14.58
CA LEU A 36 -4.19 16.17 -14.44
C LEU A 36 -4.08 17.31 -13.44
N TRP A 37 -2.97 17.39 -12.70
CA TRP A 37 -2.68 18.56 -11.90
C TRP A 37 -2.20 19.68 -12.82
N PRO A 38 -2.69 20.92 -12.64
CA PRO A 38 -2.15 22.04 -13.39
C PRO A 38 -0.66 22.15 -13.07
N GLN A 39 0.19 22.16 -14.11
CA GLN A 39 1.64 22.27 -13.94
C GLN A 39 2.03 23.53 -13.15
N SER A 40 1.19 24.58 -13.18
CA SER A 40 1.41 25.87 -12.54
C SER A 40 0.34 26.22 -11.50
N CYS A 41 -0.24 25.25 -10.78
CA CYS A 41 -1.16 25.61 -9.69
C CYS A 41 -0.37 26.23 -8.53
N CYS A 42 -0.26 27.56 -8.52
CA CYS A 42 0.42 28.30 -7.46
C CYS A 42 -0.46 28.56 -6.23
N VAL A 43 -1.76 28.21 -6.30
CA VAL A 43 -2.74 28.52 -5.26
C VAL A 43 -2.88 27.39 -4.25
N HIS A 44 -2.71 26.14 -4.69
CA HIS A 44 -2.94 24.98 -3.86
C HIS A 44 -1.73 24.06 -3.84
N LYS A 45 -1.36 23.60 -2.65
CA LYS A 45 -0.56 22.39 -2.49
C LYS A 45 -1.48 21.18 -2.59
N HIS A 46 -1.17 20.26 -3.50
CA HIS A 46 -1.99 19.09 -3.74
C HIS A 46 -1.39 17.88 -3.03
N ASN A 47 -2.07 17.37 -2.01
CA ASN A 47 -1.68 16.13 -1.35
C ASN A 47 -2.73 15.05 -1.65
N VAL A 48 -2.27 13.85 -2.00
CA VAL A 48 -3.12 12.70 -2.25
C VAL A 48 -2.68 11.58 -1.33
N ASN A 49 -3.63 11.05 -0.55
CA ASN A 49 -3.41 9.96 0.37
C ASN A 49 -4.05 8.70 -0.23
N LEU A 50 -3.21 7.75 -0.65
CA LEU A 50 -3.63 6.45 -1.16
C LEU A 50 -3.85 5.51 0.02
N ARG A 51 -5.08 5.01 0.19
CA ARG A 51 -5.36 3.97 1.19
C ARG A 51 -4.75 2.64 0.75
N VAL A 52 -4.09 1.97 1.68
CA VAL A 52 -3.59 0.60 1.49
C VAL A 52 -4.69 -0.35 1.90
N ASP A 53 -5.17 -1.17 0.97
CA ASP A 53 -6.14 -2.23 1.26
C ASP A 53 -5.40 -3.58 1.14
N PRO A 54 -5.20 -4.33 2.25
CA PRO A 54 -4.56 -5.64 2.17
C PRO A 54 -5.50 -6.61 1.44
N PRO A 55 -4.97 -7.55 0.64
CA PRO A 55 -5.80 -8.57 0.05
C PRO A 55 -6.47 -9.39 1.15
N ILE A 56 -7.80 -9.49 1.09
CA ILE A 56 -8.53 -10.51 1.83
C ILE A 56 -8.19 -11.83 1.12
N SER A 57 -7.73 -12.83 1.89
CA SER A 57 -7.08 -14.06 1.42
C SER A 57 -7.85 -14.85 0.36
N ASP A 58 -9.15 -14.59 0.19
CA ASP A 58 -10.04 -15.31 -0.74
C ASP A 58 -10.47 -14.50 -1.99
N GLU A 59 -10.12 -13.21 -2.13
CA GLU A 59 -10.69 -12.32 -3.16
C GLU A 59 -9.66 -11.55 -4.01
N PHE A 60 -8.68 -12.25 -4.57
CA PHE A 60 -7.68 -11.65 -5.47
C PHE A 60 -8.28 -11.07 -6.78
N HIS A 61 -9.51 -11.41 -7.15
CA HIS A 61 -10.11 -11.02 -8.44
C HIS A 61 -10.91 -9.71 -8.42
N GLU A 62 -11.43 -9.27 -7.27
CA GLU A 62 -12.26 -8.05 -7.19
C GLU A 62 -11.48 -6.80 -6.74
N SER A 63 -10.33 -6.96 -6.08
CA SER A 63 -9.66 -5.83 -5.41
C SER A 63 -9.00 -4.81 -6.34
N LEU A 64 -8.73 -5.17 -7.61
CA LEU A 64 -8.14 -4.23 -8.59
C LEU A 64 -9.12 -3.15 -9.05
N ALA A 65 -10.42 -3.37 -8.87
CA ALA A 65 -11.45 -2.52 -9.43
C ALA A 65 -11.62 -1.21 -8.65
N ILE A 66 -11.16 -1.13 -7.39
CA ILE A 66 -11.48 -0.02 -6.49
C ILE A 66 -10.22 0.46 -5.77
N THR A 67 -9.93 1.75 -5.88
CA THR A 67 -8.86 2.41 -5.12
C THR A 67 -9.40 3.62 -4.38
N ARG A 68 -9.13 3.72 -3.09
CA ARG A 68 -9.60 4.82 -2.25
C ARG A 68 -8.50 5.88 -2.10
N LEU A 69 -8.82 7.11 -2.47
CA LEU A 69 -7.93 8.26 -2.44
C LEU A 69 -8.55 9.40 -1.65
N CYS A 70 -7.75 10.04 -0.80
CA CYS A 70 -8.21 11.16 0.02
C CYS A 70 -7.32 12.37 -0.30
N PHE A 71 -7.93 13.34 -0.99
CA PHE A 71 -7.30 14.53 -1.54
C PHE A 71 -7.35 15.67 -0.53
N SER A 72 -6.25 16.41 -0.40
CA SER A 72 -6.18 17.66 0.37
C SER A 72 -5.66 18.75 -0.56
N LEU A 73 -6.44 19.83 -0.69
CA LEU A 73 -6.01 21.07 -1.34
C LEU A 73 -5.75 22.11 -0.26
N GLU A 74 -4.48 22.42 0.00
CA GLU A 74 -4.08 23.41 0.99
C GLU A 74 -3.80 24.75 0.29
N LYS A 75 -4.47 25.80 0.73
CA LYS A 75 -4.20 27.18 0.29
C LYS A 75 -3.76 28.00 1.49
N GLU A 76 -2.69 28.78 1.32
CA GLU A 76 -2.17 29.65 2.38
C GLU A 76 -3.26 30.55 2.98
N GLY A 77 -3.37 30.54 4.31
CA GLY A 77 -4.33 31.36 5.04
C GLY A 77 -5.78 30.87 5.02
N SER A 78 -6.06 29.63 4.56
CA SER A 78 -7.40 29.04 4.58
C SER A 78 -7.40 27.60 5.05
N ASP A 79 -8.55 27.14 5.57
CA ASP A 79 -8.73 25.74 5.92
C ASP A 79 -8.58 24.84 4.68
N PRO A 80 -7.89 23.69 4.80
CA PRO A 80 -7.67 22.79 3.68
C PRO A 80 -8.98 22.22 3.16
N ILE A 81 -9.12 22.17 1.84
CA ILE A 81 -10.25 21.51 1.18
C ILE A 81 -9.94 20.02 1.07
N GLY A 82 -10.50 19.24 1.99
CA GLY A 82 -10.44 17.78 1.96
C GLY A 82 -11.55 17.17 1.09
N LYS A 83 -11.18 16.22 0.21
CA LYS A 83 -12.15 15.44 -0.57
C LYS A 83 -11.78 13.97 -0.64
N ASN A 84 -12.79 13.14 -0.40
CA ASN A 84 -12.67 11.70 -0.41
C ASN A 84 -13.24 11.15 -1.71
N VAL A 85 -12.45 10.35 -2.40
CA VAL A 85 -12.78 9.86 -3.74
C VAL A 85 -12.41 8.39 -3.87
N THR A 86 -13.36 7.59 -4.31
CA THR A 86 -13.14 6.23 -4.77
C THR A 86 -12.92 6.24 -6.28
N MET A 87 -11.84 5.64 -6.73
CA MET A 87 -11.49 5.47 -8.14
C MET A 87 -11.85 4.05 -8.58
N HIS A 88 -12.74 3.95 -9.57
CA HIS A 88 -13.09 2.67 -10.20
C HIS A 88 -12.39 2.55 -11.55
N SER A 89 -11.61 1.49 -11.75
CA SER A 89 -10.93 1.24 -13.03
C SER A 89 -11.81 0.41 -13.97
N SER A 90 -11.82 0.78 -15.25
CA SER A 90 -12.45 0.02 -16.32
C SER A 90 -11.62 0.11 -17.60
N PRO A 91 -11.59 -0.95 -18.45
CA PRO A 91 -11.01 -0.83 -19.77
C PRO A 91 -11.76 0.23 -20.58
N ALA A 92 -11.03 1.09 -21.26
CA ALA A 92 -11.62 2.00 -22.24
C ALA A 92 -12.17 1.14 -23.38
N LEU A 93 -13.50 1.13 -23.54
CA LEU A 93 -14.14 0.51 -24.70
C LEU A 93 -13.59 1.17 -25.96
N GLU A 94 -12.72 0.46 -26.67
CA GLU A 94 -12.36 0.85 -28.03
C GLU A 94 -13.66 0.88 -28.83
N THR A 95 -14.04 2.06 -29.32
CA THR A 95 -15.17 2.24 -30.23
C THR A 95 -14.74 1.72 -31.61
N ASN A 96 -14.46 0.42 -31.70
CA ASN A 96 -14.28 -0.26 -32.97
C ASN A 96 -15.66 -0.51 -33.58
N LEU A 97 -16.19 0.52 -34.24
CA LEU A 97 -17.09 0.32 -35.36
C LEU A 97 -16.29 -0.35 -36.50
N SER A 98 -16.09 -1.67 -36.45
CA SER A 98 -16.06 -2.51 -37.66
C SER A 98 -15.91 -4.01 -37.37
N LEU A 99 -16.66 -4.79 -38.16
CA LEU A 99 -16.54 -6.22 -38.42
C LEU A 99 -16.98 -7.21 -37.32
N GLN A 100 -18.30 -7.39 -37.24
CA GLN A 100 -18.91 -8.61 -36.72
C GLN A 100 -18.42 -9.85 -37.51
N LYS A 101 -17.45 -10.58 -36.96
CA LYS A 101 -17.30 -12.00 -37.28
C LYS A 101 -18.21 -12.80 -36.35
N LYS A 102 -19.32 -13.29 -36.91
CA LYS A 102 -20.20 -14.27 -36.26
C LYS A 102 -19.38 -15.50 -35.89
N LYS A 103 -19.13 -15.69 -34.59
CA LYS A 103 -18.73 -16.98 -34.01
C LYS A 103 -19.90 -17.47 -33.18
N ALA A 104 -20.43 -18.63 -33.53
CA ALA A 104 -21.48 -19.30 -32.76
C ALA A 104 -20.96 -19.57 -31.34
N ARG A 105 -21.76 -19.19 -30.34
CA ARG A 105 -21.51 -19.44 -28.91
C ARG A 105 -22.62 -20.36 -28.43
N PHE A 106 -22.24 -21.44 -27.74
CA PHE A 106 -23.18 -22.29 -27.02
C PHE A 106 -23.66 -21.53 -25.78
N ASP A 107 -24.97 -21.53 -25.56
CA ASP A 107 -25.60 -20.91 -24.39
C ASP A 107 -25.21 -21.68 -23.12
N LEU A 108 -24.45 -21.02 -22.25
CA LEU A 108 -24.35 -21.40 -20.84
C LEU A 108 -25.38 -20.58 -20.06
N PRO A 109 -26.09 -21.18 -19.07
CA PRO A 109 -27.09 -20.47 -18.30
C PRO A 109 -26.45 -19.31 -17.54
N ALA A 110 -27.13 -18.15 -17.61
CA ALA A 110 -26.70 -16.91 -16.99
C ALA A 110 -26.38 -17.10 -15.51
N SER A 111 -25.10 -16.98 -15.17
CA SER A 111 -24.67 -16.64 -13.82
C SER A 111 -25.29 -15.28 -13.51
N SER A 112 -26.13 -15.23 -12.49
CA SER A 112 -26.65 -14.01 -11.91
C SER A 112 -25.49 -13.14 -11.43
N GLU A 113 -25.02 -12.22 -12.27
CA GLU A 113 -24.16 -11.11 -11.91
C GLU A 113 -24.92 -10.21 -10.92
N SER A 114 -24.77 -10.45 -9.63
CA SER A 114 -25.14 -9.51 -8.57
C SER A 114 -23.97 -8.58 -8.24
N GLY A 115 -23.33 -8.04 -9.27
CA GLY A 115 -22.42 -6.91 -9.14
C GLY A 115 -23.21 -5.63 -9.33
N SER A 116 -23.30 -4.79 -8.29
CA SER A 116 -23.87 -3.44 -8.42
C SER A 116 -23.03 -2.66 -9.43
N SER A 117 -23.45 -2.69 -10.70
CA SER A 117 -22.88 -1.89 -11.76
C SER A 117 -23.08 -0.41 -11.37
N PHE A 118 -22.09 0.19 -10.70
CA PHE A 118 -21.97 1.62 -10.50
C PHE A 118 -21.80 2.26 -11.88
N LYS A 119 -22.90 2.42 -12.62
CA LYS A 119 -22.90 3.12 -13.90
C LYS A 119 -22.69 4.58 -13.56
N CYS A 120 -21.47 5.10 -13.71
CA CYS A 120 -21.27 6.53 -13.78
C CYS A 120 -21.92 7.00 -15.10
N PRO A 121 -23.03 7.75 -15.07
CA PRO A 121 -23.66 8.26 -16.28
C PRO A 121 -22.86 9.44 -16.88
N GLU A 122 -21.91 9.99 -16.13
CA GLU A 122 -21.06 11.09 -16.56
C GLU A 122 -20.02 10.61 -17.58
N THR A 123 -20.21 10.99 -18.84
CA THR A 123 -19.20 10.89 -19.92
C THR A 123 -18.19 12.04 -19.89
N ARG A 124 -18.12 12.77 -18.78
CA ARG A 124 -17.23 13.92 -18.66
C ARG A 124 -15.81 13.47 -18.30
N LYS A 125 -14.89 13.68 -19.24
CA LYS A 125 -13.46 13.56 -18.98
C LYS A 125 -13.01 14.67 -18.04
N ILE A 126 -12.32 14.30 -16.96
CA ILE A 126 -11.66 15.23 -16.04
C ILE A 126 -10.39 15.72 -16.73
N GLN A 127 -10.32 17.04 -16.96
CA GLN A 127 -9.15 17.69 -17.56
C GLN A 127 -8.26 18.38 -16.51
N ASN A 128 -8.82 18.72 -15.36
CA ASN A 128 -8.13 19.45 -14.30
C ASN A 128 -8.68 19.01 -12.95
N LEU A 129 -7.86 18.27 -12.20
CA LEU A 129 -8.30 17.68 -10.94
C LEU A 129 -8.46 18.73 -9.84
N CYS A 130 -7.60 19.76 -9.82
CA CYS A 130 -7.68 20.87 -8.86
C CYS A 130 -9.03 21.59 -8.95
N VAL A 131 -9.47 21.95 -10.16
CA VAL A 131 -10.75 22.64 -10.39
C VAL A 131 -11.93 21.76 -9.97
N VAL A 132 -11.93 20.49 -10.38
CA VAL A 132 -13.01 19.55 -10.02
C VAL A 132 -13.06 19.35 -8.51
N LEU A 133 -11.91 19.23 -7.84
CA LEU A 133 -11.88 19.06 -6.40
C LEU A 133 -12.22 20.34 -5.62
N ALA A 134 -11.92 21.54 -6.13
CA ALA A 134 -12.31 22.79 -5.47
C ALA A 134 -13.83 23.09 -5.55
N GLN A 135 -14.52 22.56 -6.56
CA GLN A 135 -15.96 22.82 -6.77
C GLN A 135 -16.86 21.97 -5.87
N ARG A 136 -18.01 22.51 -5.44
CA ARG A 136 -19.06 21.68 -4.82
C ARG A 136 -19.79 20.89 -5.89
N HIS A 137 -19.94 19.58 -5.70
CA HIS A 137 -20.69 18.70 -6.60
C HIS A 137 -21.92 18.17 -5.90
N HIS A 138 -23.04 18.14 -6.62
CA HIS A 138 -24.29 17.55 -6.14
C HIS A 138 -24.42 16.07 -6.49
N LYS A 139 -23.63 15.61 -7.48
CA LYS A 139 -23.61 14.22 -7.93
C LYS A 139 -22.41 13.47 -7.31
N PRO A 140 -22.56 12.15 -7.08
CA PRO A 140 -21.46 11.33 -6.57
C PRO A 140 -20.36 11.10 -7.60
N CYS A 141 -20.67 10.98 -8.90
CA CYS A 141 -19.63 10.84 -9.93
C CYS A 141 -19.05 12.22 -10.28
N LEU A 142 -17.71 12.34 -10.24
CA LEU A 142 -16.97 13.55 -10.60
C LEU A 142 -16.54 13.55 -12.08
N GLY A 143 -16.67 12.41 -12.76
CA GLY A 143 -16.23 12.16 -14.12
C GLY A 143 -15.20 11.03 -14.18
N TYR A 144 -14.47 10.94 -15.29
CA TYR A 144 -13.42 9.94 -15.46
C TYR A 144 -12.08 10.53 -15.91
N ILE A 145 -11.00 9.82 -15.58
CA ILE A 145 -9.64 10.07 -16.03
C ILE A 145 -9.30 9.01 -17.06
N HIS A 146 -8.85 9.43 -18.25
CA HIS A 146 -8.45 8.51 -19.31
C HIS A 146 -6.93 8.44 -19.41
N VAL A 147 -6.37 7.23 -19.29
CA VAL A 147 -4.95 6.96 -19.47
C VAL A 147 -4.78 5.66 -20.23
N GLN A 148 -4.12 5.74 -21.39
CA GLN A 148 -3.90 4.60 -22.29
C GLN A 148 -5.23 3.90 -22.62
N GLN A 149 -5.36 2.61 -22.31
CA GLN A 149 -6.56 1.81 -22.54
C GLN A 149 -7.48 1.73 -21.29
N TRP A 150 -7.36 2.65 -20.34
CA TRP A 150 -8.08 2.61 -19.06
C TRP A 150 -8.83 3.91 -18.77
N HIS A 151 -10.01 3.75 -18.18
CA HIS A 151 -10.79 4.81 -17.54
C HIS A 151 -10.81 4.62 -16.02
N TYR A 152 -10.47 5.67 -15.29
CA TYR A 152 -10.64 5.74 -13.84
C TYR A 152 -11.81 6.67 -13.53
N HIS A 153 -12.94 6.09 -13.12
CA HIS A 153 -14.12 6.84 -12.73
C HIS A 153 -13.97 7.31 -11.28
N ALA A 154 -14.03 8.62 -11.07
CA ALA A 154 -13.88 9.24 -9.76
C ALA A 154 -15.24 9.44 -9.11
N HIS A 155 -15.46 8.83 -7.95
CA HIS A 155 -16.70 8.93 -7.19
C HIS A 155 -16.44 9.55 -5.82
N GLN A 156 -17.12 10.64 -5.48
CA GLN A 156 -17.08 11.22 -4.16
C GLN A 156 -17.68 10.23 -3.15
N THR A 157 -16.93 9.92 -2.10
CA THR A 157 -17.39 9.08 -0.98
C THR A 157 -17.57 9.91 0.28
N ARG A 158 -18.45 9.45 1.16
CA ARG A 158 -18.62 9.99 2.52
C ARG A 158 -17.64 9.37 3.52
N GLU A 159 -17.03 8.24 3.16
CA GLU A 159 -16.22 7.41 4.05
C GLU A 159 -14.72 7.55 3.71
N CYS A 160 -14.01 8.41 4.44
CA CYS A 160 -12.56 8.46 4.60
C CYS A 160 -12.24 9.53 5.68
N PRO A 161 -11.05 9.51 6.30
CA PRO A 161 -10.61 10.53 7.22
C PRO A 161 -10.74 11.93 6.62
N HIS A 162 -11.09 12.91 7.44
CA HIS A 162 -10.81 14.29 7.06
C HIS A 162 -9.29 14.42 6.98
N SER A 163 -8.77 15.01 5.89
CA SER A 163 -7.32 15.11 5.64
C SER A 163 -6.54 15.68 6.82
N GLY A 164 -7.16 16.55 7.62
CA GLY A 164 -6.58 17.12 8.85
C GLY A 164 -6.39 16.15 10.03
N ASN A 165 -6.88 14.91 9.97
CA ASN A 165 -6.69 13.92 11.05
C ASN A 165 -5.57 12.90 10.76
N LEU A 166 -4.99 12.92 9.55
CA LEU A 166 -3.92 12.02 9.17
C LEU A 166 -2.63 12.44 9.86
N ILE A 167 -2.03 11.52 10.61
CA ILE A 167 -0.74 11.73 11.26
C ILE A 167 0.24 10.61 10.85
N PRO A 168 1.55 10.89 10.80
CA PRO A 168 2.53 9.85 10.51
C PRO A 168 2.44 8.71 11.52
N LEU A 169 2.59 7.47 11.05
CA LEU A 169 2.49 6.26 11.88
C LEU A 169 3.55 6.26 13.00
N ARG A 170 4.73 6.83 12.74
CA ARG A 170 5.75 7.07 13.79
C ARG A 170 5.19 7.93 14.93
N ALA A 171 4.60 9.07 14.60
CA ALA A 171 4.03 10.00 15.56
C ALA A 171 2.84 9.37 16.32
N PHE A 172 2.00 8.60 15.63
CA PHE A 172 0.92 7.84 16.24
C PHE A 172 1.43 6.81 17.25
N SER A 173 2.49 6.06 16.90
CA SER A 173 3.11 5.07 17.78
C SER A 173 3.68 5.69 19.06
N VAL A 174 4.35 6.85 18.94
CA VAL A 174 4.96 7.55 20.08
C VAL A 174 3.92 8.27 20.95
N GLY A 175 2.87 8.82 20.34
CA GLY A 175 1.86 9.63 21.03
C GLY A 175 0.91 8.85 21.95
N ARG A 176 0.79 7.52 21.78
CA ARG A 176 -0.02 6.67 22.67
C ARG A 176 0.74 6.36 23.98
N ASN A 177 0.55 7.23 24.97
CA ASN A 177 1.10 7.09 26.32
C ASN A 177 0.86 5.68 26.93
N ARG A 178 1.90 5.14 27.60
CA ARG A 178 2.00 3.91 28.42
C ARG A 178 1.55 2.56 27.81
N ALA A 179 0.62 2.53 26.88
CA ALA A 179 0.08 1.29 26.30
C ALA A 179 0.61 0.97 24.89
N GLY A 180 1.20 1.95 24.18
CA GLY A 180 1.69 1.76 22.81
C GLY A 180 0.58 1.43 21.81
N ILE A 181 0.96 0.86 20.66
CA ILE A 181 0.02 0.30 19.68
C ILE A 181 -0.47 -1.06 20.20
N ALA A 182 -1.78 -1.31 20.18
CA ALA A 182 -2.31 -2.57 20.69
C ALA A 182 -1.81 -3.74 19.82
N PRO A 183 -1.63 -4.96 20.37
CA PRO A 183 -1.12 -6.10 19.62
C PRO A 183 -1.90 -6.39 18.32
N ARG A 184 -3.23 -6.21 18.34
CA ARG A 184 -4.10 -6.39 17.16
C ARG A 184 -3.81 -5.36 16.07
N GLU A 185 -3.74 -4.08 16.43
CA GLU A 185 -3.41 -3.00 15.48
C GLU A 185 -2.01 -3.19 14.92
N ARG A 186 -1.04 -3.56 15.76
CA ARG A 186 0.33 -3.81 15.31
C ARG A 186 0.39 -4.92 14.26
N CYS A 187 -0.30 -6.03 14.49
CA CYS A 187 -0.37 -7.12 13.51
C CYS A 187 -1.05 -6.65 12.21
N LEU A 188 -2.14 -5.90 12.30
CA LEU A 188 -2.83 -5.33 11.14
C LEU A 188 -1.93 -4.38 10.35
N TYR A 189 -1.30 -3.42 11.01
CA TYR A 189 -0.35 -2.50 10.37
C TYR A 189 0.82 -3.24 9.73
N SER A 190 1.32 -4.31 10.36
CA SER A 190 2.39 -5.12 9.79
C SER A 190 1.98 -5.78 8.47
N ILE A 191 0.76 -6.34 8.40
CA ILE A 191 0.20 -6.90 7.17
C ILE A 191 0.00 -5.82 6.11
N MET A 192 -0.55 -4.67 6.49
CA MET A 192 -0.80 -3.56 5.57
C MET A 192 0.50 -2.97 5.04
N LEU A 193 1.54 -2.78 5.87
CA LEU A 193 2.86 -2.32 5.43
C LEU A 193 3.50 -3.30 4.44
N ALA A 194 3.47 -4.60 4.73
CA ALA A 194 3.99 -5.61 3.82
C ALA A 194 3.20 -5.66 2.50
N SER A 195 1.88 -5.46 2.57
CA SER A 195 1.01 -5.35 1.39
C SER A 195 1.31 -4.08 0.59
N ALA A 196 1.54 -2.94 1.24
CA ALA A 196 1.90 -1.68 0.60
C ALA A 196 3.20 -1.82 -0.19
N VAL A 197 4.21 -2.51 0.37
CA VAL A 197 5.46 -2.81 -0.35
C VAL A 197 5.18 -3.61 -1.62
N MET A 198 4.35 -4.66 -1.54
CA MET A 198 3.99 -5.47 -2.72
C MET A 198 3.13 -4.71 -3.75
N GLN A 199 2.30 -3.78 -3.31
CA GLN A 199 1.43 -2.99 -4.18
C GLN A 199 2.14 -1.78 -4.79
N LEU A 200 3.20 -1.27 -4.17
CA LEU A 200 3.77 0.04 -4.50
C LEU A 200 5.26 0.00 -4.83
N PHE A 201 5.90 -1.17 -4.84
CA PHE A 201 7.30 -1.28 -5.26
C PHE A 201 7.48 -0.75 -6.68
N ASP A 202 8.61 -0.08 -6.92
CA ASP A 202 8.92 0.52 -8.23
C ASP A 202 7.80 1.46 -8.74
N THR A 203 7.12 2.14 -7.81
CA THR A 203 6.17 3.21 -8.13
C THR A 203 6.54 4.50 -7.42
N PRO A 204 6.15 5.67 -7.94
CA PRO A 204 6.40 6.94 -7.26
C PRO A 204 5.67 7.10 -5.92
N TRP A 205 4.70 6.24 -5.60
CA TRP A 205 3.93 6.29 -4.35
C TRP A 205 4.77 5.98 -3.12
N LEU A 206 5.70 5.03 -3.18
CA LEU A 206 6.50 4.63 -2.02
C LEU A 206 7.97 4.69 -2.37
N ALA A 207 8.72 5.53 -1.66
CA ALA A 207 10.15 5.65 -1.87
C ALA A 207 10.87 4.36 -1.46
N THR A 208 12.02 4.06 -2.07
CA THR A 208 12.81 2.87 -1.73
C THR A 208 13.35 2.90 -0.30
N ASN A 209 13.51 4.08 0.30
CA ASN A 209 14.04 4.29 1.64
C ASN A 209 13.00 4.86 2.61
N TRP A 210 11.72 4.55 2.38
CA TRP A 210 10.59 4.96 3.19
C TRP A 210 10.75 4.58 4.67
N SER A 211 9.94 5.19 5.52
CA SER A 211 9.91 4.97 6.96
C SER A 211 8.50 5.16 7.50
N LEU A 212 8.30 4.93 8.80
CA LEU A 212 7.01 5.19 9.46
C LEU A 212 6.57 6.68 9.41
N ASP A 213 7.41 7.60 8.96
CA ASP A 213 7.03 9.00 8.71
C ASP A 213 6.35 9.21 7.34
N ASP A 214 6.54 8.28 6.42
CA ASP A 214 5.98 8.32 5.06
C ASP A 214 4.62 7.61 4.97
N ILE A 215 4.22 6.95 6.06
CA ILE A 215 2.97 6.20 6.19
C ILE A 215 2.10 6.90 7.23
N PHE A 216 0.81 7.06 6.93
CA PHE A 216 -0.12 7.82 7.73
C PHE A 216 -1.27 6.95 8.22
N VAL A 217 -1.77 7.28 9.41
CA VAL A 217 -3.00 6.73 10.00
C VAL A 217 -3.96 7.88 10.30
N ASP A 218 -5.24 7.59 10.32
CA ASP A 218 -6.22 8.52 10.88
C ASP A 218 -6.26 8.38 12.39
N SER A 219 -5.92 9.46 13.09
CA SER A 219 -5.96 9.52 14.56
C SER A 219 -7.35 9.24 15.17
N LYS A 220 -8.42 9.35 14.39
CA LYS A 220 -9.80 9.10 14.81
C LYS A 220 -10.35 7.75 14.36
N ASP A 221 -9.61 7.03 13.53
CA ASP A 221 -10.08 5.77 12.97
C ASP A 221 -9.89 4.62 13.97
N ILE A 222 -10.93 3.81 14.11
CA ILE A 222 -10.96 2.63 14.97
C ILE A 222 -10.52 1.40 14.17
N ASP A 223 -10.68 1.43 12.85
CA ASP A 223 -10.43 0.29 11.96
C ASP A 223 -8.97 0.16 11.53
N GLY A 224 -8.11 1.13 11.89
CA GLY A 224 -6.67 1.07 11.72
C GLY A 224 -6.23 1.11 10.25
N GLN A 225 -6.77 2.04 9.45
CA GLN A 225 -6.39 2.17 8.04
C GLN A 225 -5.04 2.87 7.85
N LEU A 226 -4.25 2.39 6.87
CA LEU A 226 -2.99 3.02 6.44
C LEU A 226 -3.14 3.77 5.13
N TYR A 227 -2.42 4.88 5.05
CA TYR A 227 -2.35 5.74 3.88
C TYR A 227 -0.90 6.02 3.49
N VAL A 228 -0.63 6.03 2.20
CA VAL A 228 0.63 6.51 1.62
C VAL A 228 0.37 7.87 0.99
N SER A 229 1.08 8.89 1.46
CA SER A 229 0.85 10.27 1.01
C SER A 229 1.82 10.68 -0.09
N LYS A 230 1.31 11.38 -1.11
CA LYS A 230 2.11 12.03 -2.14
C LYS A 230 1.65 13.45 -2.41
N SER A 231 2.64 14.35 -2.49
CA SER A 231 2.41 15.72 -2.93
C SER A 231 2.64 15.84 -4.43
N PHE A 232 1.76 16.57 -5.11
CA PHE A 232 1.82 16.83 -6.55
C PHE A 232 1.98 18.34 -6.79
N GLY A 233 3.02 18.74 -7.53
CA GLY A 233 3.37 20.15 -7.82
C GLY A 233 4.85 20.29 -8.23
N GLU A 234 5.30 21.49 -8.60
CA GLU A 234 6.68 21.74 -9.08
C GLU A 234 7.77 21.33 -8.07
N ASP A 235 7.50 21.47 -6.77
CA ASP A 235 8.44 21.06 -5.71
C ASP A 235 8.51 19.53 -5.50
N SER A 236 7.60 18.75 -6.11
CA SER A 236 7.56 17.30 -5.92
C SER A 236 8.76 16.56 -6.51
N LEU A 237 9.48 17.18 -7.46
CA LEU A 237 10.70 16.63 -8.05
C LEU A 237 11.94 16.82 -7.15
N ALA A 238 11.89 17.72 -6.17
CA ALA A 238 13.04 18.06 -5.32
C ALA A 238 13.14 17.22 -4.03
N SER A 239 12.10 16.47 -3.65
CA SER A 239 12.05 15.73 -2.38
C SER A 239 12.33 14.23 -2.53
N THR A 240 13.30 13.84 -3.34
CA THR A 240 13.98 12.56 -3.10
C THR A 240 15.09 12.83 -2.08
N ARG A 241 14.83 12.56 -0.79
CA ARG A 241 15.92 12.43 0.18
C ARG A 241 16.83 11.31 -0.31
N THR A 242 17.92 11.65 -0.98
CA THR A 242 18.97 10.71 -1.38
C THR A 242 19.72 10.29 -0.12
N ARG A 243 19.12 9.38 0.66
CA ARG A 243 19.90 8.63 1.65
C ARG A 243 20.84 7.72 0.87
N LYS A 244 22.12 7.70 1.25
CA LYS A 244 23.13 6.84 0.63
C LYS A 244 22.61 5.39 0.65
N ILE A 245 22.62 4.73 -0.51
CA ILE A 245 22.29 3.32 -0.63
C ILE A 245 23.31 2.53 0.19
N ASN A 246 22.83 1.67 1.09
CA ASN A 246 23.70 0.84 1.90
C ASN A 246 24.06 -0.42 1.11
N ALA A 247 25.34 -0.61 0.80
CA ALA A 247 25.84 -1.75 0.03
C ALA A 247 25.58 -3.13 0.68
N PHE A 248 25.31 -3.16 1.99
CA PHE A 248 24.99 -4.39 2.74
C PHE A 248 23.51 -4.74 2.71
N VAL A 249 22.67 -3.81 2.23
CA VAL A 249 21.23 -3.99 2.12
C VAL A 249 20.89 -4.48 0.71
N LYS A 250 20.47 -5.74 0.61
CA LYS A 250 20.12 -6.40 -0.67
C LYS A 250 18.92 -5.77 -1.37
N ASN A 251 17.93 -5.31 -0.61
CA ASN A 251 16.78 -4.57 -1.11
C ASN A 251 16.37 -3.51 -0.08
N GLN A 252 16.53 -2.23 -0.45
CA GLN A 252 16.32 -1.10 0.47
C GLN A 252 14.87 -0.95 0.93
N MET A 253 13.90 -1.24 0.05
CA MET A 253 12.47 -1.11 0.35
C MET A 253 12.00 -2.19 1.33
N ILE A 254 12.51 -3.41 1.17
CA ILE A 254 12.23 -4.53 2.08
C ILE A 254 12.97 -4.33 3.42
N PHE A 255 14.19 -3.82 3.39
CA PHE A 255 14.90 -3.48 4.63
C PHE A 255 14.17 -2.38 5.41
N ALA A 256 13.65 -1.35 4.73
CA ALA A 256 12.81 -0.33 5.33
C ALA A 256 11.55 -0.92 5.99
N LEU A 257 10.93 -1.94 5.36
CA LEU A 257 9.85 -2.70 6.00
C LEU A 257 10.32 -3.39 7.28
N GLY A 258 11.45 -4.10 7.24
CA GLY A 258 11.98 -4.78 8.42
C GLY A 258 12.23 -3.81 9.59
N VAL A 259 12.80 -2.64 9.30
CA VAL A 259 12.98 -1.58 10.30
C VAL A 259 11.63 -1.09 10.84
N ALA A 260 10.66 -0.81 9.96
CA ALA A 260 9.32 -0.38 10.37
C ALA A 260 8.64 -1.42 11.28
N LEU A 261 8.77 -2.71 10.98
CA LEU A 261 8.23 -3.79 11.81
C LEU A 261 8.91 -3.87 13.19
N LEU A 262 10.23 -3.67 13.25
CA LEU A 262 10.96 -3.55 14.52
C LEU A 262 10.47 -2.36 15.33
N GLU A 263 10.37 -1.18 14.72
CA GLU A 263 9.89 0.04 15.39
C GLU A 263 8.48 -0.14 15.95
N LEU A 264 7.59 -0.82 15.20
CA LEU A 264 6.25 -1.16 15.67
C LEU A 264 6.24 -2.14 16.85
N SER A 265 7.10 -3.16 16.83
CA SER A 265 7.22 -4.16 17.90
C SER A 265 7.82 -3.60 19.18
N TYR A 266 8.87 -2.80 19.07
CA TYR A 266 9.53 -2.21 20.22
C TYR A 266 8.92 -0.87 20.66
N GLY A 267 8.04 -0.29 19.85
CA GLY A 267 7.31 0.95 20.14
C GLY A 267 8.18 2.20 20.20
N LYS A 268 9.36 2.18 19.57
CA LYS A 268 10.31 3.31 19.54
C LYS A 268 11.03 3.39 18.20
N ASP A 269 11.57 4.58 17.91
CA ASP A 269 12.44 4.82 16.76
C ASP A 269 13.68 3.92 16.80
N ILE A 270 14.11 3.40 15.64
CA ILE A 270 15.25 2.49 15.53
C ILE A 270 16.52 3.10 16.14
N MET A 271 16.74 4.41 15.99
CA MET A 271 17.91 5.09 16.52
C MET A 271 17.90 5.21 18.05
N SER A 272 16.77 4.94 18.71
CA SER A 272 16.68 4.92 20.17
C SER A 272 17.32 3.68 20.80
N PHE A 273 17.63 2.66 19.98
CA PHE A 273 18.30 1.42 20.41
C PHE A 273 19.80 1.45 20.17
N LEU A 274 20.36 2.59 19.73
CA LEU A 274 21.78 2.71 19.43
C LEU A 274 22.67 2.30 20.62
N GLU A 275 23.55 1.32 20.39
CA GLU A 275 24.58 0.89 21.33
C GLU A 275 25.99 1.22 20.79
N PRO A 276 27.02 1.28 21.65
CA PRO A 276 28.40 1.54 21.21
C PRO A 276 28.90 0.57 20.12
N GLU A 277 28.45 -0.68 20.15
CA GLU A 277 28.79 -1.72 19.18
C GLU A 277 28.22 -1.49 17.78
N ASP A 278 27.22 -0.59 17.65
CA ASP A 278 26.60 -0.22 16.37
C ASP A 278 27.32 0.97 15.68
N LEU A 279 28.34 1.54 16.32
CA LEU A 279 29.14 2.66 15.84
C LEU A 279 30.41 2.18 15.12
N ASP A 280 31.02 3.06 14.32
CA ASP A 280 32.33 2.75 13.72
C ASP A 280 33.48 2.80 14.75
N ASP A 281 34.69 2.46 14.31
CA ASP A 281 35.91 2.49 15.13
C ASP A 281 36.22 3.88 15.72
N SER A 282 35.61 4.95 15.18
CA SER A 282 35.72 6.33 15.68
C SER A 282 34.56 6.71 16.62
N ASN A 283 33.74 5.73 17.01
CA ASN A 283 32.55 5.91 17.83
C ASN A 283 31.54 6.91 17.20
N GLN A 284 31.47 6.93 15.86
CA GLN A 284 30.56 7.77 15.09
C GLN A 284 29.50 6.93 14.36
N ARG A 285 28.37 7.59 14.08
CA ARG A 285 27.31 7.00 13.25
C ARG A 285 27.76 6.98 11.81
N ASN A 286 27.52 5.86 11.13
CA ASN A 286 27.83 5.71 9.72
C ASN A 286 26.60 5.18 8.95
N ALA A 287 26.78 4.83 7.68
CA ALA A 287 25.70 4.31 6.84
C ALA A 287 25.19 2.92 7.27
N LEU A 288 25.97 2.19 8.08
CA LEU A 288 25.67 0.84 8.58
C LEU A 288 25.04 0.82 9.96
N THR A 289 25.07 1.92 10.71
CA THR A 289 24.53 1.98 12.07
C THR A 289 23.09 1.46 12.15
N VAL A 290 22.20 1.86 11.24
CA VAL A 290 20.81 1.35 11.22
C VAL A 290 20.76 -0.16 10.93
N TYR A 291 21.65 -0.66 10.07
CA TYR A 291 21.73 -2.09 9.77
C TYR A 291 22.19 -2.90 10.98
N PHE A 292 23.22 -2.45 11.71
CA PHE A 292 23.70 -3.15 12.91
C PHE A 292 22.64 -3.18 14.02
N ILE A 293 21.98 -2.05 14.28
CA ILE A 293 20.85 -2.01 15.22
C ILE A 293 19.77 -3.00 14.79
N ALA A 294 19.36 -2.97 13.51
CA ALA A 294 18.29 -3.83 13.02
C ALA A 294 18.67 -5.33 13.07
N ASP A 295 19.90 -5.71 12.71
CA ASP A 295 20.39 -7.08 12.78
C ASP A 295 20.41 -7.59 14.23
N ARG A 296 20.87 -6.77 15.17
CA ARG A 296 20.86 -7.10 16.60
C ARG A 296 19.44 -7.27 17.13
N LEU A 297 18.56 -6.29 16.94
CA LEU A 297 17.17 -6.37 17.40
C LEU A 297 16.41 -7.53 16.76
N THR A 298 16.69 -7.86 15.49
CA THR A 298 16.11 -9.02 14.81
C THR A 298 16.44 -10.34 15.51
N LYS A 299 17.64 -10.48 16.09
CA LYS A 299 18.02 -11.69 16.87
C LYS A 299 17.29 -11.78 18.20
N GLU A 300 16.81 -10.65 18.73
CA GLU A 300 16.15 -10.58 20.03
C GLU A 300 14.62 -10.57 19.94
N ILE A 301 14.05 -10.23 18.78
CA ILE A 301 12.62 -10.01 18.61
C ILE A 301 11.76 -11.22 19.01
N GLN A 302 12.28 -12.45 18.89
CA GLN A 302 11.59 -13.67 19.34
C GLN A 302 11.30 -13.69 20.85
N ARG A 303 11.96 -12.84 21.65
CA ARG A 303 11.67 -12.70 23.08
C ARG A 303 10.37 -11.94 23.35
N ILE A 304 9.90 -11.12 22.41
CA ILE A 304 8.73 -10.24 22.56
C ILE A 304 7.63 -10.49 21.52
N GLU A 305 7.97 -11.14 20.42
CA GLU A 305 7.06 -11.44 19.32
C GLU A 305 6.92 -12.93 19.06
N MET A 306 5.82 -13.29 18.40
CA MET A 306 5.55 -14.65 17.99
C MET A 306 6.50 -15.11 16.86
N PRO A 307 6.74 -16.43 16.72
CA PRO A 307 7.75 -16.94 15.80
C PRO A 307 7.53 -16.59 14.32
N ARG A 308 6.28 -16.45 13.86
CA ARG A 308 6.00 -16.10 12.45
C ARG A 308 6.34 -14.63 12.20
N PHE A 309 5.96 -13.73 13.12
CA PHE A 309 6.38 -12.32 13.09
C PHE A 309 7.90 -12.20 12.99
N ALA A 310 8.59 -12.82 13.94
CA ALA A 310 10.05 -12.71 14.08
C ALA A 310 10.76 -13.21 12.82
N ARG A 311 10.26 -14.30 12.24
CA ARG A 311 10.78 -14.83 10.98
C ARG A 311 10.53 -13.88 9.81
N ALA A 312 9.35 -13.28 9.72
CA ALA A 312 9.04 -12.30 8.68
C ALA A 312 9.99 -11.07 8.76
N VAL A 313 10.22 -10.54 9.97
CA VAL A 313 11.19 -9.45 10.21
C VAL A 313 12.60 -9.87 9.78
N SER A 314 13.04 -11.06 10.19
CA SER A 314 14.36 -11.59 9.81
C SER A 314 14.53 -11.70 8.30
N LYS A 315 13.49 -12.11 7.58
CA LYS A 315 13.48 -12.21 6.11
C LYS A 315 13.53 -10.84 5.42
N CYS A 316 13.08 -9.78 6.10
CA CYS A 316 13.22 -8.41 5.61
C CYS A 316 14.61 -7.82 5.85
N ILE A 317 15.21 -8.06 7.03
CA ILE A 317 16.50 -7.47 7.42
C ILE A 317 17.69 -8.22 6.81
N CYS A 318 17.68 -9.56 6.90
CA CYS A 318 18.75 -10.43 6.45
C CYS A 318 18.18 -11.52 5.51
N PRO A 319 17.71 -11.16 4.30
CA PRO A 319 17.14 -12.14 3.39
C PRO A 319 18.20 -13.16 2.97
N ALA A 320 17.91 -14.43 3.26
CA ALA A 320 18.61 -15.58 2.71
C ALA A 320 17.81 -16.12 1.52
N SER A 321 18.43 -16.17 0.34
CA SER A 321 17.86 -16.76 -0.86
C SER A 321 18.96 -17.51 -1.61
N ASP A 322 18.58 -18.59 -2.28
CA ASP A 322 19.43 -19.31 -3.23
C ASP A 322 19.62 -18.50 -4.53
N THR A 323 18.78 -17.48 -4.73
CA THR A 323 18.91 -16.49 -5.80
C THR A 323 19.70 -15.27 -5.33
N TYR A 324 20.55 -14.72 -6.20
CA TYR A 324 21.27 -13.46 -5.94
C TYR A 324 20.46 -12.21 -6.32
N ASP A 325 19.28 -12.40 -6.91
CA ASP A 325 18.36 -11.34 -7.28
C ASP A 325 17.29 -11.16 -6.19
N PHE A 326 17.32 -9.99 -5.54
CA PHE A 326 16.42 -9.58 -4.46
C PHE A 326 15.47 -8.45 -4.90
N ASP A 327 15.25 -8.28 -6.21
CA ASP A 327 14.32 -7.28 -6.73
C ASP A 327 12.88 -7.82 -6.75
N LEU A 328 11.89 -7.00 -6.35
CA LEU A 328 10.48 -7.39 -6.38
C LEU A 328 9.90 -7.45 -7.81
N THR A 329 10.62 -6.95 -8.81
CA THR A 329 10.33 -7.19 -10.24
C THR A 329 10.58 -8.66 -10.61
N ASN A 330 11.55 -9.32 -9.96
CA ASN A 330 11.79 -10.75 -10.11
C ASN A 330 10.62 -11.55 -9.56
N GLU A 331 9.99 -12.36 -10.41
CA GLU A 331 8.81 -13.16 -10.04
C GLU A 331 9.09 -14.15 -8.89
N GLY A 332 10.23 -14.85 -8.96
CA GLY A 332 10.62 -15.82 -7.95
C GLY A 332 10.85 -15.17 -6.58
N TYR A 333 11.54 -14.03 -6.55
CA TYR A 333 11.77 -13.30 -5.31
C TYR A 333 10.49 -12.64 -4.77
N ARG A 334 9.65 -12.06 -5.64
CA ARG A 334 8.34 -11.52 -5.27
C ARG A 334 7.44 -12.58 -4.64
N HIS A 335 7.38 -13.78 -5.23
CA HIS A 335 6.65 -14.89 -4.66
C HIS A 335 7.24 -15.34 -3.32
N ARG A 336 8.58 -15.43 -3.23
CA ARG A 336 9.27 -15.77 -1.98
C ARG A 336 8.95 -14.76 -0.88
N PHE A 337 8.98 -13.46 -1.18
CA PHE A 337 8.63 -12.41 -0.22
C PHE A 337 7.19 -12.56 0.27
N TYR A 338 6.23 -12.83 -0.61
CA TYR A 338 4.86 -13.12 -0.20
C TYR A 338 4.78 -14.31 0.77
N VAL A 339 5.41 -15.44 0.44
CA VAL A 339 5.38 -16.67 1.25
C VAL A 339 6.16 -16.54 2.57
N ASP A 340 7.27 -15.82 2.58
CA ASP A 340 8.16 -15.71 3.74
C ASP A 340 7.80 -14.52 4.66
N VAL A 341 7.05 -13.53 4.18
CA VAL A 341 6.76 -12.29 4.92
C VAL A 341 5.25 -12.02 5.00
N VAL A 342 4.56 -11.82 3.89
CA VAL A 342 3.15 -11.38 3.89
C VAL A 342 2.24 -12.46 4.49
N GLN A 343 2.32 -13.69 3.97
CA GLN A 343 1.47 -14.80 4.38
C GLN A 343 1.68 -15.19 5.87
N PRO A 344 2.92 -15.29 6.40
CA PRO A 344 3.14 -15.57 7.82
C PRO A 344 2.54 -14.51 8.75
N LEU A 345 2.61 -13.22 8.38
CA LEU A 345 1.99 -12.13 9.15
C LEU A 345 0.46 -12.26 9.16
N GLN A 346 -0.15 -12.58 8.01
CA GLN A 346 -1.60 -12.84 7.91
C GLN A 346 -2.03 -14.03 8.77
N GLN A 347 -1.33 -15.15 8.65
CA GLN A 347 -1.63 -16.37 9.41
C GLN A 347 -1.49 -16.15 10.92
N GLU A 348 -0.53 -15.35 11.35
CA GLU A 348 -0.37 -15.01 12.76
C GLU A 348 -1.50 -14.14 13.28
N TYR A 349 -1.92 -13.12 12.52
CA TYR A 349 -3.09 -12.32 12.86
C TYR A 349 -4.35 -13.18 12.99
N GLU A 350 -4.60 -14.07 12.04
CA GLU A 350 -5.75 -15.01 12.08
C GLU A 350 -5.67 -15.95 13.30
N THR A 351 -4.46 -16.40 13.66
CA THR A 351 -4.23 -17.27 14.81
C THR A 351 -4.48 -16.55 16.13
N LEU A 352 -4.05 -15.29 16.24
CA LEU A 352 -4.16 -14.49 17.47
C LEU A 352 -5.54 -13.84 17.64
N PHE A 353 -6.21 -13.52 16.54
CA PHE A 353 -7.47 -12.78 16.52
C PHE A 353 -8.52 -13.48 15.62
N PRO A 354 -8.88 -14.74 15.93
CA PRO A 354 -9.87 -15.45 15.14
C PRO A 354 -11.19 -14.68 15.17
N SER A 355 -11.81 -14.50 13.99
CA SER A 355 -13.17 -13.98 13.91
C SER A 355 -14.09 -14.91 14.69
N VAL A 356 -14.79 -14.39 15.71
CA VAL A 356 -15.81 -15.15 16.43
C VAL A 356 -16.89 -15.52 15.42
N SER A 357 -16.90 -16.79 14.99
CA SER A 357 -17.97 -17.29 14.14
C SER A 357 -19.27 -17.27 14.94
N PRO A 358 -20.36 -16.65 14.46
CA PRO A 358 -21.65 -16.62 15.15
C PRO A 358 -22.34 -18.00 15.26
N TYR A 359 -21.70 -19.09 14.79
CA TYR A 359 -22.31 -20.43 14.72
C TYR A 359 -21.92 -21.41 15.85
N ARG A 360 -21.40 -20.93 16.99
CA ARG A 360 -21.12 -21.80 18.17
C ARG A 360 -21.78 -21.34 19.47
N ALA A 361 -23.01 -20.85 19.39
CA ALA A 361 -23.93 -20.81 20.53
C ALA A 361 -25.14 -21.69 20.21
N GLY A 362 -25.03 -22.98 20.53
CA GLY A 362 -26.07 -23.96 20.25
C GLY A 362 -25.59 -25.39 20.47
N VAL A 363 -25.28 -25.73 21.73
CA VAL A 363 -25.35 -27.10 22.24
C VAL A 363 -26.22 -27.05 23.48
#